data_AF-A0A4Z0W7K3-F1
#
_entry.id   AF-A0A4Z0W7K3-F1
#
_cell.length_a   1.000
_cell.length_b   1.000
_cell.length_c   1.000
_cell.angle_alpha   90.00
_cell.angle_beta   90.00
_cell.angle_gamma   90.00
#
_symmetry.space_group_name_H-M   'P 1'
#
loop_
_entity.id
_entity.type
_entity.pdbx_description
1 polymer ?
#
loop_
_entity_poly.entity_id
_entity_poly.type
_entity_poly.pdbx_seq_one_letter_code
_entity_poly.pdbx_strand_id
1 'polypeptide(L)'
;MAAVKATATEAVTDRSDTEDPAAAAAAAMPEPEAVKAGQGVEFKQRWWARDGWLIVDTRPPGMPAGQQRGADRLLAALAQTVCGERQPTVAHNIDWPLFVNRSIKHDVEEARFYLQQKWQSAEREGKIRYLLMLGDATPELLNCEPPDGFAADMGGWEAGDLACFVGPALSELMHLPAQKRKFWHRLQPWLDSLP
;
A
#
# COMPACT_ATOMS: atom_id res chain seq x y z
N MET A 1 -38.77 87.33 -2.61
CA MET A 1 -39.49 86.59 -1.55
C MET A 1 -38.59 85.42 -1.18
N ALA A 2 -37.74 85.53 -0.15
CA ALA A 2 -38.00 85.15 1.26
C ALA A 2 -38.45 83.68 1.38
N ALA A 3 -37.86 82.76 2.15
CA ALA A 3 -36.89 82.75 3.26
C ALA A 3 -36.22 81.35 3.32
N VAL A 4 -34.90 81.19 3.53
CA VAL A 4 -34.17 80.99 4.80
C VAL A 4 -34.74 79.95 5.78
N LYS A 5 -34.03 78.83 5.97
CA LYS A 5 -33.43 78.28 7.22
C LYS A 5 -32.72 76.94 6.88
N ALA A 6 -31.38 76.83 6.95
CA ALA A 6 -30.52 76.58 8.13
C ALA A 6 -30.82 75.18 8.76
N THR A 7 -29.93 74.23 9.02
CA THR A 7 -28.51 74.17 9.49
C THR A 7 -28.15 72.66 9.51
N ALA A 8 -27.08 72.11 8.91
CA ALA A 8 -25.64 72.16 9.22
C ALA A 8 -25.15 71.35 10.44
N THR A 9 -23.96 70.74 10.29
CA THR A 9 -23.00 70.14 11.26
C THR A 9 -23.03 68.59 11.33
N GLU A 10 -22.09 67.82 10.73
CA GLU A 10 -20.66 67.58 11.09
C GLU A 10 -20.49 66.99 12.51
N ALA A 11 -19.55 66.13 12.88
CA ALA A 11 -18.48 65.36 12.25
C ALA A 11 -17.79 64.52 13.39
N VAL A 12 -17.31 63.32 13.05
CA VAL A 12 -15.93 62.84 13.33
C VAL A 12 -15.51 62.33 14.74
N THR A 13 -14.90 61.12 14.72
CA THR A 13 -13.95 60.44 15.67
C THR A 13 -14.45 60.12 17.09
N ASP A 14 -14.04 59.06 17.79
CA ASP A 14 -12.74 58.40 17.93
C ASP A 14 -12.88 57.01 18.60
N ARG A 15 -11.78 56.24 18.52
CA ARG A 15 -11.38 54.95 19.12
C ARG A 15 -11.90 54.59 20.52
N SER A 16 -12.06 53.28 20.80
CA SER A 16 -11.09 52.48 21.58
C SER A 16 -11.60 51.07 21.90
N ASP A 17 -10.64 50.17 22.00
CA ASP A 17 -10.67 48.72 22.16
C ASP A 17 -11.51 48.17 23.32
N THR A 18 -12.07 46.98 23.10
CA THR A 18 -12.13 45.94 24.15
C THR A 18 -12.09 44.57 23.46
N GLU A 19 -10.92 43.96 23.43
CA GLU A 19 -10.77 42.50 23.34
C GLU A 19 -11.32 41.88 24.63
N ASP A 20 -12.18 40.87 24.51
CA ASP A 20 -12.22 39.79 25.50
C ASP A 20 -12.31 38.42 24.77
N PRO A 21 -11.38 37.49 25.03
CA PRO A 21 -11.19 36.24 24.31
C PRO A 21 -11.89 35.07 25.01
N ALA A 22 -12.74 34.32 24.32
CA ALA A 22 -13.01 32.90 24.60
C ALA A 22 -14.14 32.37 23.71
N ALA A 23 -13.80 31.79 22.56
CA ALA A 23 -14.65 30.75 21.98
C ALA A 23 -13.84 29.91 20.98
N ALA A 24 -13.46 28.74 21.48
CA ALA A 24 -13.27 27.51 20.71
C ALA A 24 -12.26 27.57 19.55
N ALA A 25 -11.03 27.23 19.91
CA ALA A 25 -10.13 26.51 19.03
C ALA A 25 -10.86 25.31 18.39
N ALA A 26 -11.37 25.49 17.18
CA ALA A 26 -11.72 24.39 16.30
C ALA A 26 -10.40 23.79 15.83
N ALA A 27 -9.94 22.78 16.56
CA ALA A 27 -8.92 21.86 16.11
C ALA A 27 -9.36 21.34 14.74
N ALA A 28 -8.71 21.82 13.69
CA ALA A 28 -8.78 21.21 12.37
C ALA A 28 -8.10 19.84 12.50
N MET A 29 -8.89 18.84 12.90
CA MET A 29 -8.58 17.45 12.61
C MET A 29 -8.37 17.37 11.09
N PRO A 30 -7.27 16.78 10.59
CA PRO A 30 -7.24 16.39 9.20
C PRO A 30 -8.38 15.37 9.01
N GLU A 31 -9.38 15.76 8.23
CA GLU A 31 -10.33 14.82 7.63
C GLU A 31 -9.50 13.68 7.04
N PRO A 32 -9.73 12.41 7.42
CA PRO A 32 -9.13 11.32 6.69
C PRO A 32 -9.58 11.47 5.24
N GLU A 33 -8.63 11.66 4.32
CA GLU A 33 -8.91 11.65 2.89
C GLU A 33 -9.68 10.36 2.60
N ALA A 34 -10.98 10.53 2.39
CA ALA A 34 -11.87 9.46 2.02
C ALA A 34 -11.30 8.86 0.73
N VAL A 35 -10.77 7.64 0.84
CA VAL A 35 -10.48 6.78 -0.30
C VAL A 35 -11.73 6.83 -1.19
N LYS A 36 -11.59 7.41 -2.39
CA LYS A 36 -12.71 7.59 -3.31
C LYS A 36 -13.37 6.25 -3.56
N ALA A 37 -14.57 6.07 -3.01
CA ALA A 37 -15.45 4.96 -3.33
C ALA A 37 -15.72 4.95 -4.84
N GLY A 38 -15.35 3.86 -5.52
CA GLY A 38 -15.82 3.55 -6.89
C GLY A 38 -14.80 3.48 -8.02
N GLN A 39 -13.49 3.40 -7.76
CA GLN A 39 -12.54 2.91 -8.77
C GLN A 39 -12.25 1.43 -8.48
N GLY A 40 -12.65 0.54 -9.39
CA GLY A 40 -12.30 -0.87 -9.28
C GLY A 40 -10.78 -1.00 -9.28
N VAL A 41 -10.23 -1.64 -8.25
CA VAL A 41 -8.80 -1.93 -8.21
C VAL A 41 -8.55 -2.99 -9.27
N GLU A 42 -7.52 -2.82 -10.09
CA GLU A 42 -7.05 -3.84 -11.02
C GLU A 42 -5.61 -4.19 -10.65
N PHE A 43 -5.32 -5.47 -10.45
CA PHE A 43 -3.97 -5.93 -10.17
C PHE A 43 -3.78 -7.38 -10.63
N LYS A 44 -2.51 -7.76 -10.75
CA LYS A 44 -2.12 -9.16 -10.94
C LYS A 44 -1.17 -9.58 -9.84
N GLN A 45 -1.52 -10.61 -9.09
CA GLN A 45 -0.66 -11.18 -8.05
C GLN A 45 -0.12 -12.54 -8.46
N ARG A 46 1.19 -12.72 -8.26
CA ARG A 46 1.87 -14.00 -8.41
C ARG A 46 2.31 -14.47 -7.04
N TRP A 47 1.80 -15.63 -6.63
CA TRP A 47 2.12 -16.23 -5.35
C TRP A 47 2.97 -17.47 -5.59
N TRP A 48 4.04 -17.59 -4.82
CA TRP A 48 4.87 -18.77 -4.77
C TRP A 48 4.99 -19.21 -3.32
N ALA A 49 4.74 -20.50 -3.06
CA ALA A 49 4.73 -21.05 -1.71
C ALA A 49 5.57 -22.34 -1.67
N ARG A 50 6.56 -22.42 -0.77
CA ARG A 50 7.35 -23.64 -0.54
C ARG A 50 8.15 -23.57 0.76
N ASP A 51 8.32 -24.71 1.44
CA ASP A 51 9.23 -24.86 2.58
C ASP A 51 9.03 -23.81 3.70
N GLY A 52 7.78 -23.35 3.88
CA GLY A 52 7.39 -22.34 4.85
C GLY A 52 7.54 -20.89 4.37
N TRP A 53 7.92 -20.68 3.12
CA TRP A 53 7.94 -19.36 2.48
C TRP A 53 6.69 -19.11 1.66
N LEU A 54 6.20 -17.87 1.69
CA LEU A 54 5.30 -17.31 0.69
C LEU A 54 5.92 -16.04 0.11
N ILE A 55 6.07 -16.00 -1.21
CA ILE A 55 6.45 -14.79 -1.96
C ILE A 55 5.25 -14.32 -2.76
N VAL A 56 4.84 -13.07 -2.55
CA VAL A 56 3.72 -12.43 -3.25
C VAL A 56 4.26 -11.24 -4.02
N ASP A 57 4.09 -11.25 -5.34
CA ASP A 57 4.46 -10.15 -6.24
C ASP A 57 3.20 -9.56 -6.87
N THR A 58 2.86 -8.34 -6.45
CA THR A 58 1.76 -7.53 -6.98
C THR A 58 2.25 -6.69 -8.14
N ARG A 59 1.64 -6.88 -9.31
CA ARG A 59 2.04 -6.26 -10.58
C ARG A 59 0.97 -5.29 -11.08
N PRO A 60 1.40 -4.19 -11.73
CA PRO A 60 0.50 -3.29 -12.44
C PRO A 60 -0.39 -4.01 -13.47
N PRO A 61 -1.65 -3.58 -13.62
CA PRO A 61 -2.51 -4.08 -14.68
C PRO A 61 -1.93 -3.69 -16.05
N GLY A 62 -2.16 -4.54 -17.07
CA GLY A 62 -1.73 -4.26 -18.45
C GLY A 62 -0.22 -4.33 -18.71
N MET A 63 0.58 -4.84 -17.78
CA MET A 63 2.03 -4.98 -17.96
C MET A 63 2.42 -5.72 -19.26
N PRO A 64 3.34 -5.20 -20.09
CA PRO A 64 3.79 -5.87 -21.32
C PRO A 64 4.37 -7.26 -21.07
N ALA A 65 4.14 -8.20 -21.99
CA ALA A 65 4.61 -9.59 -21.87
C ALA A 65 6.14 -9.74 -21.74
N GLY A 66 6.92 -8.77 -22.27
CA GLY A 66 8.38 -8.73 -22.06
C GLY A 66 8.75 -8.42 -20.62
N GLN A 67 8.07 -7.46 -20.00
CA GLN A 67 8.28 -7.07 -18.61
C GLN A 67 7.79 -8.15 -17.65
N GLN A 68 6.66 -8.80 -17.95
CA GLN A 68 6.17 -9.95 -17.18
C GLN A 68 7.22 -11.06 -17.11
N ARG A 69 7.80 -11.44 -18.26
CA ARG A 69 8.88 -12.44 -18.32
C ARG A 69 10.13 -12.02 -17.54
N GLY A 70 10.45 -10.72 -17.54
CA GLY A 70 11.53 -10.17 -16.72
C GLY A 70 11.27 -10.33 -15.22
N ALA A 71 10.07 -9.96 -14.77
CA ALA A 71 9.63 -10.13 -13.39
C ALA A 71 9.59 -11.61 -12.98
N ASP A 72 9.12 -12.51 -13.84
CA ASP A 72 9.11 -13.96 -13.58
C ASP A 72 10.53 -14.54 -13.42
N ARG A 73 11.49 -14.06 -14.21
CA ARG A 73 12.91 -14.44 -14.05
C ARG A 73 13.49 -13.92 -12.74
N LEU A 74 13.12 -12.70 -12.33
CA LEU A 74 13.56 -12.15 -11.06
C LEU A 74 12.93 -12.88 -9.88
N LEU A 75 11.66 -13.28 -10.00
CA LEU A 75 10.98 -14.13 -9.02
C LEU A 75 11.68 -15.49 -8.90
N ALA A 76 12.06 -16.09 -10.03
CA ALA A 76 12.86 -17.32 -10.04
C ALA A 76 14.22 -17.18 -9.36
N ALA A 77 14.93 -16.10 -9.62
CA ALA A 77 16.20 -15.82 -8.95
C ALA A 77 16.01 -15.59 -7.44
N LEU A 78 14.95 -14.88 -7.05
CA LEU A 78 14.64 -14.62 -5.66
C LEU A 78 14.25 -15.89 -4.90
N ALA A 79 13.37 -16.71 -5.46
CA ALA A 79 13.01 -18.02 -4.90
C ALA A 79 14.24 -18.93 -4.77
N GLN A 80 15.15 -18.90 -5.75
CA GLN A 80 16.41 -19.63 -5.67
C GLN A 80 17.30 -19.13 -4.52
N THR A 81 17.41 -17.82 -4.32
CA THR A 81 18.22 -17.24 -3.24
C THR A 81 17.66 -17.57 -1.87
N VAL A 82 16.34 -17.47 -1.73
CA VAL A 82 15.66 -17.55 -0.44
C VAL A 82 15.40 -19.01 -0.04
N CYS A 83 15.11 -19.89 -1.00
CA CYS A 83 14.61 -21.24 -0.73
C CYS A 83 15.39 -22.34 -1.46
N GLY A 84 16.44 -21.99 -2.22
CA GLY A 84 17.24 -22.97 -2.95
C GLY A 84 16.59 -23.54 -4.22
N GLU A 85 15.39 -23.06 -4.61
CA GLU A 85 14.63 -23.62 -5.74
C GLU A 85 14.92 -22.90 -7.07
N ARG A 86 15.40 -23.65 -8.08
CA ARG A 86 15.78 -23.08 -9.40
C ARG A 86 14.60 -22.71 -10.28
N GLN A 87 13.47 -23.36 -10.06
CA GLN A 87 12.26 -23.19 -10.86
C GLN A 87 11.06 -23.13 -9.91
N PRO A 88 10.77 -21.97 -9.31
CA PRO A 88 9.57 -21.83 -8.52
C PRO A 88 8.33 -22.13 -9.36
N THR A 89 7.56 -23.12 -8.95
CA THR A 89 6.23 -23.34 -9.52
C THR A 89 5.29 -22.33 -8.86
N VAL A 90 4.84 -21.34 -9.62
CA VAL A 90 3.86 -20.35 -9.14
C VAL A 90 2.63 -21.11 -8.61
N ALA A 91 2.39 -20.99 -7.31
CA ALA A 91 1.29 -21.68 -6.63
C ALA A 91 -0.05 -21.07 -7.04
N HIS A 92 -0.13 -19.74 -7.10
CA HIS A 92 -1.33 -19.04 -7.53
C HIS A 92 -1.01 -17.86 -8.46
N ASN A 93 -1.80 -17.74 -9.52
CA ASN A 93 -1.87 -16.54 -10.35
C ASN A 93 -3.25 -15.92 -10.15
N ILE A 94 -3.29 -14.74 -9.55
CA ILE A 94 -4.53 -14.04 -9.21
C ILE A 94 -4.60 -12.80 -10.09
N ASP A 95 -5.51 -12.83 -11.05
CA ASP A 95 -5.84 -11.66 -11.86
C ASP A 95 -7.13 -11.06 -11.29
N TRP A 96 -7.06 -9.85 -10.74
CA TRP A 96 -8.21 -9.15 -10.19
C TRP A 96 -8.60 -7.97 -11.09
N PRO A 97 -9.90 -7.78 -11.39
CA PRO A 97 -11.04 -8.60 -10.96
C PRO A 97 -11.08 -10.00 -11.60
N LEU A 98 -11.57 -10.99 -10.85
CA LEU A 98 -11.66 -12.38 -11.30
C LEU A 98 -12.64 -12.57 -12.47
N PHE A 99 -13.64 -11.70 -12.55
CA PHE A 99 -14.66 -11.70 -13.58
C PHE A 99 -14.87 -10.29 -14.11
N VAL A 100 -14.89 -10.14 -15.44
CA VAL A 100 -15.15 -8.85 -16.09
C VAL A 100 -16.66 -8.53 -16.17
N ASN A 101 -17.45 -9.05 -15.22
CA ASN A 101 -18.89 -8.81 -15.21
C ASN A 101 -19.20 -7.45 -14.59
N ARG A 102 -19.81 -6.56 -15.38
CA ARG A 102 -20.22 -5.21 -14.97
C ARG A 102 -21.29 -5.19 -13.88
N SER A 103 -21.97 -6.30 -13.64
CA SER A 103 -23.03 -6.41 -12.61
C SER A 103 -22.50 -6.76 -11.22
N ILE A 104 -21.23 -7.14 -11.10
CA ILE A 104 -20.57 -7.45 -9.82
C ILE A 104 -19.74 -6.22 -9.44
N LYS A 105 -19.89 -5.75 -8.20
CA LYS A 105 -19.01 -4.71 -7.67
C LYS A 105 -17.64 -5.33 -7.49
N HIS A 106 -16.58 -4.71 -7.99
CA HIS A 106 -15.20 -5.19 -7.76
C HIS A 106 -14.48 -4.11 -6.98
N ASP A 107 -14.81 -3.98 -5.70
CA ASP A 107 -14.16 -3.02 -4.82
C ASP A 107 -12.92 -3.62 -4.14
N VAL A 108 -12.20 -2.76 -3.41
CA VAL A 108 -10.98 -3.14 -2.69
C VAL A 108 -11.29 -4.17 -1.59
N GLU A 109 -12.47 -4.07 -0.97
CA GLU A 109 -12.88 -4.94 0.14
C GLU A 109 -13.13 -6.37 -0.32
N GLU A 110 -13.81 -6.55 -1.46
CA GLU A 110 -13.99 -7.86 -2.07
C GLU A 110 -12.65 -8.48 -2.51
N ALA A 111 -11.74 -7.66 -3.06
CA ALA A 111 -10.39 -8.10 -3.41
C ALA A 111 -9.63 -8.60 -2.18
N ARG A 112 -9.65 -7.82 -1.09
CA ARG A 112 -9.07 -8.21 0.21
C ARG A 112 -9.68 -9.49 0.74
N PHE A 113 -11.01 -9.60 0.76
CA PHE A 113 -11.70 -10.77 1.26
C PHE A 113 -11.29 -12.04 0.47
N TYR A 114 -11.22 -11.94 -0.85
CA TYR A 114 -10.77 -13.04 -1.70
C TYR A 114 -9.32 -13.45 -1.41
N LEU A 115 -8.40 -12.46 -1.35
CA LEU A 115 -7.00 -12.71 -1.07
C LEU A 115 -6.79 -13.29 0.34
N GLN A 116 -7.56 -12.83 1.32
CA GLN A 116 -7.53 -13.35 2.68
C GLN A 116 -7.97 -14.81 2.74
N GLN A 117 -9.03 -15.20 2.01
CA GLN A 117 -9.45 -16.60 1.90
C GLN A 117 -8.37 -17.47 1.24
N LYS A 118 -7.67 -16.94 0.23
CA LYS A 118 -6.55 -17.62 -0.42
C LYS A 118 -5.35 -17.78 0.52
N TRP A 119 -4.99 -16.72 1.22
CA TRP A 119 -3.95 -16.72 2.25
C TRP A 119 -4.23 -17.78 3.33
N GLN A 120 -5.43 -17.76 3.91
CA GLN A 120 -5.82 -18.72 4.95
C GLN A 120 -5.83 -20.17 4.44
N SER A 121 -6.10 -20.38 3.16
CA SER A 121 -6.01 -21.71 2.55
C SER A 121 -4.55 -22.16 2.43
N ALA A 122 -3.68 -21.28 1.93
CA ALA A 122 -2.24 -21.55 1.83
C ALA A 122 -1.60 -21.80 3.22
N GLU A 123 -2.00 -21.04 4.24
CA GLU A 123 -1.55 -21.22 5.62
C GLU A 123 -2.00 -22.56 6.23
N ARG A 124 -3.19 -23.06 5.85
CA ARG A 124 -3.67 -24.38 6.26
C ARG A 124 -2.96 -25.52 5.54
N GLU A 125 -2.62 -25.33 4.27
CA GLU A 125 -1.94 -26.33 3.44
C GLU A 125 -0.45 -26.48 3.79
N GLY A 126 0.19 -25.41 4.25
CA GLY A 126 1.57 -25.43 4.72
C GLY A 126 1.81 -24.39 5.79
N LYS A 127 2.65 -24.71 6.78
CA LYS A 127 3.02 -23.77 7.84
C LYS A 127 3.92 -22.67 7.25
N ILE A 128 3.29 -21.60 6.75
CA ILE A 128 4.01 -20.39 6.32
C ILE A 128 4.62 -19.73 7.55
N ARG A 129 5.92 -19.50 7.50
CA ARG A 129 6.74 -18.87 8.54
C ARG A 129 7.40 -17.59 8.05
N TYR A 130 7.56 -17.45 6.74
CA TYR A 130 8.23 -16.32 6.12
C TYR A 130 7.36 -15.79 4.97
N LEU A 131 7.09 -14.48 4.97
CA LEU A 131 6.27 -13.81 3.99
C LEU A 131 7.06 -12.66 3.34
N LEU A 132 7.24 -12.73 2.02
CA LEU A 132 7.85 -11.69 1.22
C LEU A 132 6.81 -11.04 0.32
N MET A 133 6.47 -9.79 0.62
CA MET A 133 5.45 -8.98 -0.05
C MET A 133 6.12 -7.95 -0.95
N LEU A 134 5.87 -8.05 -2.25
CA LEU A 134 6.50 -7.22 -3.27
C LEU A 134 5.43 -6.41 -3.99
N GLY A 135 5.50 -5.09 -3.86
CA GLY A 135 4.54 -4.12 -4.37
C GLY A 135 3.67 -3.53 -3.25
N ASP A 136 3.47 -2.22 -3.34
CA ASP A 136 2.96 -1.37 -2.25
C ASP A 136 1.58 -1.76 -1.72
N ALA A 137 0.70 -2.28 -2.59
CA ALA A 137 -0.65 -2.69 -2.18
C ALA A 137 -0.68 -4.03 -1.41
N THR A 138 0.40 -4.81 -1.41
CA THR A 138 0.38 -6.20 -0.92
C THR A 138 0.12 -6.32 0.59
N PRO A 139 0.77 -5.54 1.48
CA PRO A 139 0.55 -5.62 2.93
C PRO A 139 -0.92 -5.35 3.31
N GLU A 140 -1.49 -4.28 2.75
CA GLU A 140 -2.87 -3.86 2.95
C GLU A 140 -3.87 -4.91 2.45
N LEU A 141 -3.55 -5.55 1.32
CA LEU A 141 -4.38 -6.56 0.69
C LEU A 141 -4.38 -7.90 1.45
N LEU A 142 -3.29 -8.22 2.13
CA LEU A 142 -3.13 -9.44 2.93
C LEU A 142 -3.45 -9.24 4.41
N ASN A 143 -3.84 -8.03 4.81
CA ASN A 143 -4.03 -7.66 6.22
C ASN A 143 -2.80 -7.99 7.08
N CYS A 144 -1.61 -7.79 6.50
CA CYS A 144 -0.32 -8.00 7.13
C CYS A 144 0.42 -6.67 7.09
N GLU A 145 -0.08 -5.71 7.85
CA GLU A 145 0.47 -4.36 7.89
C GLU A 145 1.67 -4.30 8.85
N PRO A 146 2.67 -3.48 8.51
CA PRO A 146 3.77 -3.26 9.43
C PRO A 146 3.30 -2.47 10.67
N PRO A 147 4.01 -2.56 11.80
CA PRO A 147 3.64 -1.87 13.04
C PRO A 147 3.67 -0.35 12.91
N ASP A 148 2.91 0.35 13.77
CA ASP A 148 2.89 1.81 13.80
C ASP A 148 4.29 2.42 13.89
N GLY A 149 4.57 3.41 13.04
CA GLY A 149 5.89 4.04 12.96
C GLY A 149 6.93 3.23 12.17
N PHE A 150 6.55 2.11 11.55
CA PHE A 150 7.34 1.46 10.52
C PHE A 150 7.44 2.37 9.29
N ALA A 151 8.46 3.21 9.31
CA ALA A 151 8.87 3.91 8.12
C ALA A 151 9.54 2.90 7.20
N ALA A 152 8.84 2.45 6.16
CA ALA A 152 9.44 2.37 4.83
C ALA A 152 8.53 1.70 3.80
N ASP A 153 8.64 2.27 2.62
CA ASP A 153 8.70 1.68 1.28
C ASP A 153 9.38 0.29 1.17
N MET A 154 10.14 -0.19 2.17
CA MET A 154 10.83 -1.49 2.18
C MET A 154 11.46 -1.88 3.53
N GLY A 155 11.22 -3.09 4.03
CA GLY A 155 11.86 -3.62 5.25
C GLY A 155 11.15 -4.85 5.80
N GLY A 156 11.71 -5.44 6.88
CA GLY A 156 11.13 -6.61 7.53
C GLY A 156 10.70 -6.37 8.97
N TRP A 157 9.70 -7.13 9.42
CA TRP A 157 9.15 -7.12 10.78
C TRP A 157 8.58 -8.51 11.13
N GLU A 158 8.18 -8.70 12.38
CA GLU A 158 7.50 -9.91 12.84
C GLU A 158 6.02 -9.62 13.11
N ALA A 159 5.15 -10.48 12.62
CA ALA A 159 3.71 -10.47 12.84
C ALA A 159 3.31 -11.79 13.52
N GLY A 160 3.48 -11.86 14.85
CA GLY A 160 3.36 -13.11 15.60
C GLY A 160 4.48 -14.08 15.23
N ASP A 161 4.12 -15.31 14.85
CA ASP A 161 5.08 -16.34 14.40
C ASP A 161 5.53 -16.18 12.93
N LEU A 162 5.04 -15.14 12.23
CA LEU A 162 5.29 -14.88 10.83
C LEU A 162 6.34 -13.77 10.66
N ALA A 163 7.48 -14.08 10.06
CA ALA A 163 8.47 -13.08 9.66
C ALA A 163 8.09 -12.50 8.30
N CYS A 164 7.87 -11.19 8.25
CA CYS A 164 7.38 -10.48 7.07
C CYS A 164 8.46 -9.56 6.52
N PHE A 165 8.48 -9.38 5.20
CA PHE A 165 9.27 -8.37 4.53
C PHE A 165 8.46 -7.74 3.41
N VAL A 166 8.42 -6.41 3.36
CA VAL A 166 7.85 -5.65 2.26
C VAL A 166 8.94 -5.04 1.40
N GLY A 167 8.72 -4.97 0.09
CA GLY A 167 9.55 -4.18 -0.81
C GLY A 167 8.82 -3.84 -2.11
N PRO A 168 9.52 -3.19 -3.05
CA PRO A 168 8.94 -2.79 -4.33
C PRO A 168 8.54 -4.00 -5.17
N ALA A 169 7.59 -3.80 -6.08
CA ALA A 169 7.20 -4.85 -7.03
C ALA A 169 8.42 -5.28 -7.87
N LEU A 170 8.51 -6.56 -8.23
CA LEU A 170 9.65 -7.07 -9.01
C LEU A 170 9.79 -6.33 -10.36
N SER A 171 8.65 -5.91 -10.91
CA SER A 171 8.60 -5.16 -12.14
C SER A 171 9.21 -3.75 -12.06
N GLU A 172 9.21 -3.12 -10.88
CA GLU A 172 9.87 -1.84 -10.63
C GLU A 172 11.38 -2.03 -10.48
N LEU A 173 11.79 -3.07 -9.73
CA LEU A 173 13.20 -3.41 -9.54
C LEU A 173 13.92 -3.72 -10.86
N MET A 174 13.18 -4.15 -11.89
CA MET A 174 13.71 -4.35 -13.25
C MET A 174 14.06 -3.04 -13.96
N HIS A 175 13.37 -1.93 -13.66
CA HIS A 175 13.55 -0.64 -14.33
C HIS A 175 14.43 0.32 -13.53
N LEU A 176 14.57 0.09 -12.23
CA LEU A 176 15.29 0.96 -11.31
C LEU A 176 16.48 0.22 -10.67
N PRO A 177 17.65 0.13 -11.34
CA PRO A 177 18.81 -0.59 -10.82
C PRO A 177 19.29 -0.10 -9.44
N ALA A 178 19.15 1.20 -9.16
CA ALA A 178 19.47 1.77 -7.86
C ALA A 178 18.53 1.21 -6.76
N GLN A 179 17.24 1.04 -7.08
CA GLN A 179 16.26 0.47 -6.16
C GLN A 179 16.50 -1.03 -5.95
N LYS A 180 16.87 -1.77 -6.99
CA LYS A 180 17.30 -3.17 -6.88
C LYS A 180 18.48 -3.33 -5.91
N ARG A 181 19.49 -2.45 -5.97
CA ARG A 181 20.63 -2.49 -5.04
C ARG A 181 20.18 -2.24 -3.60
N LYS A 182 19.34 -1.22 -3.38
CA LYS A 182 18.76 -0.93 -2.05
C LYS A 182 17.97 -2.13 -1.52
N PHE A 183 17.18 -2.77 -2.38
CA PHE A 183 16.41 -3.97 -2.07
C PHE A 183 17.29 -5.09 -1.55
N TRP A 184 18.32 -5.48 -2.30
CA TRP A 184 19.24 -6.52 -1.84
C TRP A 184 19.99 -6.15 -0.55
N HIS A 185 20.36 -4.88 -0.40
CA HIS A 185 21.06 -4.42 0.80
C HIS A 185 20.18 -4.48 2.07
N ARG A 186 18.85 -4.42 1.92
CA ARG A 186 17.90 -4.58 3.03
C ARG A 186 17.43 -6.02 3.20
N LEU A 187 17.23 -6.73 2.10
CA LEU A 187 16.74 -8.11 2.12
C LEU A 187 17.80 -9.06 2.69
N GLN A 188 19.06 -8.95 2.28
CA GLN A 188 20.09 -9.92 2.69
C GLN A 188 20.28 -9.98 4.21
N PRO A 189 20.46 -8.85 4.93
CA PRO A 189 20.58 -8.90 6.39
C PRO A 189 19.32 -9.44 7.08
N TRP A 190 18.13 -9.17 6.50
CA TRP A 190 16.89 -9.74 7.01
C TRP A 190 16.86 -11.26 6.84
N LEU A 191 17.21 -11.77 5.65
CA LEU A 191 17.33 -13.22 5.41
C LEU A 191 18.32 -13.88 6.37
N ASP A 192 19.47 -13.24 6.61
CA ASP A 192 20.51 -13.76 7.51
C ASP A 192 20.08 -13.73 8.99
N SER A 193 19.06 -12.94 9.34
CA SER A 193 18.50 -12.87 10.70
C SER A 193 17.39 -13.90 10.98
N LEU A 194 16.90 -14.59 9.94
CA LEU A 194 15.84 -15.58 10.09
C LEU A 194 16.38 -16.86 10.76
N PRO A 195 15.55 -17.52 11.60
CA PRO A 195 15.92 -18.75 12.31
C PRO A 195 15.98 -19.98 11.39
#